data_AF-A0A524GMF0-F1
#
_entry.id   AF-A0A524GMF0-F1
#
_cell.length_a   1.000
_cell.length_b   1.000
_cell.length_c   1.000
_cell.angle_alpha   90.00
_cell.angle_beta   90.00
_cell.angle_gamma   90.00
#
_symmetry.space_group_name_H-M   'P 1'
#
loop_
_entity.id
_entity.type
_entity.pdbx_description
1 polymer ?
#
loop_
_entity_poly.entity_id
_entity_poly.type
_entity_poly.pdbx_seq_one_letter_code
_entity_poly.pdbx_strand_id
1 'polypeptide(L)'
;MIRRSITLMSLLVLAGMPAFAADFTHQEYFEHYDGTKTCLGCHQDEAESFFHSQHYQWLGDAPDIVDANGKKLGKRNTINDFCTNPMSNWIGVVKNSQGHVLSTGCSKCHAGLGLIPSETMSQEQLENIDCLICHASGYRRDLYSNPDGSLEWKPILWMNQEGLDSVAKRISMPTRANCLRCHSGSGGGPNFKRGDLEYA
;
A
#
# COMPACT_ATOMS: atom_id res chain seq x y z
N MET A 1 -2.65 -66.98 -40.86
CA MET A 1 -2.19 -66.11 -39.77
C MET A 1 -2.75 -64.71 -40.01
N ILE A 2 -3.86 -64.36 -39.35
CA ILE A 2 -4.58 -63.09 -39.55
C ILE A 2 -4.19 -62.16 -38.39
N ARG A 3 -3.45 -61.09 -38.68
CA ARG A 3 -3.11 -60.03 -37.71
C ARG A 3 -4.26 -59.02 -37.69
N ARG A 4 -5.04 -58.99 -36.60
CA ARG A 4 -6.01 -57.93 -36.32
C ARG A 4 -5.29 -56.79 -35.59
N SER A 5 -5.12 -55.66 -36.26
CA SER A 5 -4.70 -54.41 -35.62
C SER A 5 -5.91 -53.77 -34.95
N ILE A 6 -5.84 -53.57 -33.64
CA ILE A 6 -6.83 -52.81 -32.86
C ILE A 6 -6.18 -51.46 -32.55
N THR A 7 -6.59 -50.42 -33.23
CA THR A 7 -6.20 -49.03 -32.94
C THR A 7 -7.19 -48.49 -31.90
N LEU A 8 -6.79 -48.38 -30.63
CA LEU A 8 -7.56 -47.66 -29.62
C LEU A 8 -7.42 -46.16 -29.88
N MET A 9 -8.48 -45.53 -30.36
CA MET A 9 -8.60 -44.08 -30.48
C MET A 9 -9.20 -43.54 -29.18
N SER A 10 -8.34 -43.12 -28.25
CA SER A 10 -8.76 -42.50 -26.99
C SER A 10 -9.22 -41.07 -27.25
N LEU A 11 -10.54 -40.84 -27.28
CA LEU A 11 -11.11 -39.49 -27.21
C LEU A 11 -10.90 -38.92 -25.81
N LEU A 12 -10.00 -37.95 -25.68
CA LEU A 12 -9.88 -37.13 -24.49
C LEU A 12 -10.98 -36.05 -24.53
N VAL A 13 -12.07 -36.27 -23.80
CA VAL A 13 -13.08 -35.23 -23.57
C VAL A 13 -12.55 -34.31 -22.46
N LEU A 14 -11.99 -33.16 -22.84
CA LEU A 14 -11.76 -32.07 -21.89
C LEU A 14 -13.12 -31.48 -21.52
N ALA A 15 -13.70 -31.93 -20.41
CA ALA A 15 -14.77 -31.21 -19.74
C ALA A 15 -14.21 -29.89 -19.22
N GLY A 16 -14.48 -28.78 -19.91
CA GLY A 16 -14.20 -27.44 -19.42
C GLY A 16 -15.00 -27.20 -18.15
N MET A 17 -14.34 -27.20 -17.00
CA MET A 17 -14.95 -26.72 -15.76
C MET A 17 -15.26 -25.24 -15.94
N PRO A 18 -16.48 -24.77 -15.60
CA PRO A 18 -16.77 -23.36 -15.62
C PRO A 18 -15.84 -22.68 -14.63
N ALA A 19 -15.09 -21.69 -15.10
CA ALA A 19 -14.38 -20.79 -14.22
C ALA A 19 -15.44 -20.01 -13.43
N PHE A 20 -15.69 -20.41 -12.19
CA PHE A 20 -16.44 -19.58 -11.25
C PHE A 20 -15.64 -18.29 -11.09
N ALA A 21 -16.17 -17.17 -11.62
CA ALA A 21 -15.66 -15.86 -11.29
C ALA A 21 -15.72 -15.72 -9.77
N ALA A 22 -14.58 -15.49 -9.12
CA ALA A 22 -14.55 -15.28 -7.69
C ALA A 22 -15.34 -14.01 -7.37
N ASP A 23 -16.41 -14.14 -6.57
CA ASP A 23 -17.12 -12.97 -6.05
C ASP A 23 -16.17 -12.17 -5.16
N PHE A 24 -15.97 -10.90 -5.50
CA PHE A 24 -15.14 -9.99 -4.72
C PHE A 24 -15.98 -9.24 -3.69
N THR A 25 -15.42 -9.06 -2.49
CA THR A 25 -16.14 -8.52 -1.32
C THR A 25 -16.78 -7.16 -1.54
N HIS A 26 -16.28 -6.35 -2.48
CA HIS A 26 -16.78 -5.01 -2.75
C HIS A 26 -17.31 -4.79 -4.16
N GLN A 27 -17.53 -5.87 -4.94
CA GLN A 27 -17.90 -5.74 -6.35
C GLN A 27 -19.26 -5.05 -6.59
N GLU A 28 -20.17 -5.13 -5.62
CA GLU A 28 -21.54 -4.62 -5.72
C GLU A 28 -21.74 -3.23 -5.10
N TYR A 29 -20.77 -2.70 -4.35
CA TYR A 29 -20.96 -1.47 -3.57
C TYR A 29 -20.64 -0.18 -4.35
N PHE A 30 -19.80 -0.27 -5.39
CA PHE A 30 -19.48 0.86 -6.25
C PHE A 30 -19.11 0.40 -7.65
N GLU A 31 -19.43 1.20 -8.66
CA GLU A 31 -19.03 0.94 -10.04
C GLU A 31 -17.55 1.27 -10.24
N HIS A 32 -17.16 2.49 -9.88
CA HIS A 32 -15.80 3.03 -10.04
C HIS A 32 -15.17 3.43 -8.70
N TYR A 33 -13.91 3.08 -8.53
CA TYR A 33 -13.06 3.58 -7.46
C TYR A 33 -12.48 4.94 -7.84
N ASP A 34 -12.80 5.94 -7.03
CA ASP A 34 -12.38 7.32 -7.18
C ASP A 34 -11.63 7.74 -5.92
N GLY A 35 -10.54 7.02 -5.62
CA GLY A 35 -9.74 7.25 -4.44
C GLY A 35 -10.45 6.91 -3.13
N THR A 36 -9.84 7.34 -2.03
CA THR A 36 -10.28 6.95 -0.68
C THR A 36 -11.68 7.44 -0.34
N LYS A 37 -12.15 8.54 -0.96
CA LYS A 37 -13.54 9.02 -0.79
C LYS A 37 -14.59 7.96 -1.16
N THR A 38 -14.29 7.02 -2.05
CA THR A 38 -15.17 5.86 -2.32
C THR A 38 -15.36 5.02 -1.05
N CYS A 39 -14.28 4.78 -0.29
CA CYS A 39 -14.32 4.05 0.97
C CYS A 39 -15.05 4.85 2.07
N LEU A 40 -14.78 6.16 2.16
CA LEU A 40 -15.34 7.04 3.19
C LEU A 40 -16.87 7.10 3.16
N GLY A 41 -17.49 6.83 2.01
CA GLY A 41 -18.96 6.74 1.90
C GLY A 41 -19.61 5.69 2.83
N CYS A 42 -18.86 4.67 3.25
CA CYS A 42 -19.34 3.65 4.18
C CYS A 42 -18.41 3.41 5.39
N HIS A 43 -17.12 3.78 5.28
CA HIS A 43 -16.08 3.51 6.28
C HIS A 43 -15.49 4.79 6.88
N GLN A 44 -16.35 5.78 7.14
CA GLN A 44 -15.95 7.04 7.75
C GLN A 44 -15.34 6.82 9.14
N ASP A 45 -16.02 6.07 10.01
CA ASP A 45 -15.60 5.84 11.39
C ASP A 45 -14.25 5.09 11.46
N GLU A 46 -14.03 4.10 10.57
CA GLU A 46 -12.75 3.41 10.48
C GLU A 46 -11.63 4.34 10.00
N ALA A 47 -11.91 5.24 9.06
CA ALA A 47 -10.93 6.21 8.59
C ALA A 47 -10.56 7.24 9.66
N GLU A 48 -11.53 7.73 10.43
CA GLU A 48 -11.29 8.63 11.57
C GLU A 48 -10.48 7.94 12.68
N SER A 49 -10.82 6.68 12.98
CA SER A 49 -10.04 5.87 13.92
C SER A 49 -8.60 5.67 13.42
N PHE A 50 -8.43 5.34 12.13
CA PHE A 50 -7.12 5.14 11.52
C PHE A 50 -6.30 6.43 11.45
N PHE A 51 -6.94 7.59 11.23
CA PHE A 51 -6.31 8.90 11.23
C PHE A 51 -5.58 9.17 12.56
N HIS A 52 -6.12 8.71 13.68
CA HIS A 52 -5.48 8.87 15.00
C HIS A 52 -4.41 7.81 15.31
N SER A 53 -4.23 6.81 14.44
CA SER A 53 -3.27 5.72 14.65
C SER A 53 -1.81 6.14 14.42
N GLN A 54 -0.89 5.35 14.95
CA GLN A 54 0.54 5.52 14.70
C GLN A 54 0.92 5.25 13.23
N HIS A 55 0.15 4.45 12.49
CA HIS A 55 0.41 4.20 11.07
C HIS A 55 0.19 5.45 10.22
N TYR A 56 -0.86 6.22 10.53
CA TYR A 56 -1.14 7.47 9.87
C TYR A 56 -0.34 8.63 10.48
N GLN A 57 -0.38 8.84 11.79
CA GLN A 57 0.30 9.99 12.42
C GLN A 57 1.82 9.86 12.45
N TRP A 58 2.36 8.63 12.44
CA TRP A 58 3.78 8.36 12.72
C TRP A 58 4.28 8.98 14.03
N LEU A 59 3.36 9.15 14.97
CA LEU A 59 3.53 9.67 16.31
C LEU A 59 2.68 8.83 17.24
N GLY A 60 3.20 8.55 18.42
CA GLY A 60 2.50 7.83 19.48
C GLY A 60 2.98 8.29 20.84
N ASP A 61 2.35 7.75 21.87
CA ASP A 61 2.79 7.99 23.24
C ASP A 61 4.15 7.32 23.46
N ALA A 62 5.03 8.02 24.19
CA ALA A 62 6.39 7.56 24.46
C ALA A 62 6.69 7.61 25.97
N PRO A 63 5.96 6.85 26.80
CA PRO A 63 6.08 6.91 28.25
C PRO A 63 7.46 6.45 28.75
N ASP A 64 8.12 5.57 27.99
CA ASP A 64 9.40 4.97 28.36
C ASP A 64 10.62 5.80 27.90
N ILE A 65 10.41 6.95 27.24
CA ILE A 65 11.49 7.84 26.81
C ILE A 65 11.69 8.93 27.87
N VAL A 66 12.86 8.92 28.50
CA VAL A 66 13.30 9.95 29.44
C VAL A 66 13.21 11.32 28.78
N ASP A 67 12.73 12.32 29.53
CA ASP A 67 12.54 13.70 29.07
C ASP A 67 11.56 13.88 27.90
N ALA A 68 10.75 12.88 27.55
CA ALA A 68 9.68 13.05 26.57
C ALA A 68 8.62 14.05 27.04
N ASN A 69 8.44 14.21 28.36
CA ASN A 69 7.55 15.21 28.97
C ASN A 69 6.11 15.17 28.40
N GLY A 70 5.59 13.97 28.13
CA GLY A 70 4.26 13.77 27.54
C GLY A 70 4.15 14.10 26.05
N LYS A 71 5.25 14.52 25.39
CA LYS A 71 5.29 14.74 23.95
C LYS A 71 5.13 13.42 23.22
N LYS A 72 4.23 13.40 22.22
CA LYS A 72 4.16 12.28 21.29
C LYS A 72 5.43 12.20 20.45
N LEU A 73 6.05 11.03 20.42
CA LEU A 73 7.26 10.78 19.67
C LEU A 73 7.01 9.67 18.64
N GLY A 74 7.79 9.66 17.57
CA GLY A 74 7.70 8.62 16.55
C GLY A 74 8.50 8.96 15.32
N LYS A 75 8.28 8.21 14.24
CA LYS A 75 9.10 8.31 13.02
C LYS A 75 9.19 9.75 12.49
N ARG A 76 8.15 10.59 12.65
CA ARG A 76 8.15 11.98 12.17
C ARG A 76 9.12 12.92 12.90
N ASN A 77 9.31 12.75 14.19
CA ASN A 77 10.04 13.70 15.03
C ASN A 77 11.25 13.09 15.77
N THR A 78 11.59 11.85 15.44
CA THR A 78 12.81 11.17 15.90
C THR A 78 13.86 11.13 14.77
N ILE A 79 15.10 10.83 15.13
CA ILE A 79 16.22 10.67 14.19
C ILE A 79 16.82 9.28 14.35
N ASN A 80 17.43 8.76 13.29
CA ASN A 80 18.27 7.57 13.32
C ASN A 80 19.55 7.79 12.51
N ASP A 81 20.44 6.83 12.53
CA ASP A 81 21.73 6.78 11.82
C ASP A 81 21.62 6.27 10.37
N PHE A 82 20.41 6.01 9.86
CA PHE A 82 20.16 5.67 8.47
C PHE A 82 19.82 6.93 7.67
N CYS A 83 18.54 7.08 7.26
CA CYS A 83 18.07 8.25 6.52
C CYS A 83 17.68 9.42 7.43
N THR A 84 18.18 9.46 8.67
CA THR A 84 17.91 10.48 9.69
C THR A 84 16.42 10.64 10.02
N ASN A 85 15.77 11.66 9.48
CA ASN A 85 14.39 12.03 9.78
C ASN A 85 13.57 12.15 8.48
N PRO A 86 12.33 11.62 8.45
CA PRO A 86 11.52 11.59 7.23
C PRO A 86 11.08 12.96 6.72
N MET A 87 11.10 14.00 7.55
CA MET A 87 10.70 15.35 7.14
C MET A 87 11.70 15.98 6.17
N SER A 88 12.97 15.52 6.17
CA SER A 88 14.00 16.01 5.25
C SER A 88 13.70 15.68 3.78
N ASN A 89 13.04 14.55 3.53
CA ASN A 89 12.53 14.16 2.22
C ASN A 89 11.25 13.34 2.42
N TRP A 90 10.17 14.00 2.81
CA TRP A 90 8.89 13.33 3.03
C TRP A 90 8.41 12.66 1.75
N ILE A 91 8.37 13.41 0.65
CA ILE A 91 8.00 12.96 -0.68
C ILE A 91 8.88 13.69 -1.70
N GLY A 92 9.52 12.96 -2.61
CA GLY A 92 10.45 13.57 -3.56
C GLY A 92 11.59 12.68 -4.02
N VAL A 93 12.00 12.89 -5.27
CA VAL A 93 13.09 12.14 -5.90
C VAL A 93 14.43 12.79 -5.58
N VAL A 94 15.27 12.08 -4.85
CA VAL A 94 16.69 12.43 -4.64
C VAL A 94 17.54 11.61 -5.60
N LYS A 95 18.45 12.27 -6.31
CA LYS A 95 19.39 11.63 -7.24
C LYS A 95 20.84 11.91 -6.84
N ASN A 96 21.74 10.98 -7.13
CA ASN A 96 23.18 11.24 -7.02
C ASN A 96 23.69 12.04 -8.24
N SER A 97 24.99 12.38 -8.25
CA SER A 97 25.64 13.11 -9.34
C SER A 97 25.62 12.40 -10.70
N GLN A 98 25.39 11.08 -10.72
CA GLN A 98 25.26 10.27 -11.93
C GLN A 98 23.80 10.17 -12.40
N GLY A 99 22.86 10.80 -11.70
CA GLY A 99 21.43 10.76 -12.01
C GLY A 99 20.68 9.53 -11.49
N HIS A 100 21.33 8.63 -10.74
CA HIS A 100 20.66 7.48 -10.13
C HIS A 100 19.74 7.92 -8.99
N VAL A 101 18.51 7.40 -8.97
CA VAL A 101 17.55 7.65 -7.89
C VAL A 101 18.03 6.96 -6.62
N LEU A 102 18.26 7.75 -5.58
CA LEU A 102 18.63 7.28 -4.24
C LEU A 102 17.41 7.09 -3.36
N SER A 103 16.40 7.95 -3.50
CA SER A 103 15.17 7.89 -2.71
C SER A 103 14.03 8.58 -3.47
N THR A 104 12.81 8.13 -3.26
CA THR A 104 11.57 8.76 -3.74
C THR A 104 10.75 9.39 -2.60
N GLY A 105 11.34 9.47 -1.41
CA GLY A 105 10.72 10.05 -0.23
C GLY A 105 10.35 9.00 0.82
N CYS A 106 10.42 9.39 2.08
CA CYS A 106 10.19 8.50 3.22
C CYS A 106 8.73 8.04 3.32
N SER A 107 7.79 8.83 2.80
CA SER A 107 6.36 8.54 2.71
C SER A 107 6.01 7.37 1.80
N LYS A 108 6.97 6.82 1.04
CA LYS A 108 6.77 5.58 0.27
C LYS A 108 6.17 4.45 1.13
N CYS A 109 6.57 4.38 2.40
CA CYS A 109 6.08 3.42 3.38
C CYS A 109 5.01 3.98 4.34
N HIS A 110 4.52 5.20 4.12
CA HIS A 110 3.45 5.80 4.91
C HIS A 110 2.09 5.30 4.40
N ALA A 111 1.12 5.09 5.28
CA ALA A 111 -0.22 4.63 4.91
C ALA A 111 -1.10 5.77 4.38
N GLY A 112 -0.51 6.69 3.63
CA GLY A 112 -1.19 7.79 2.97
C GLY A 112 -0.61 8.10 1.60
N LEU A 113 -1.28 8.97 0.86
CA LEU A 113 -1.05 9.26 -0.56
C LEU A 113 -0.03 10.38 -0.81
N GLY A 114 0.59 10.91 0.24
CA GLY A 114 1.72 11.83 0.11
C GLY A 114 1.56 13.12 0.92
N LEU A 115 0.36 13.44 1.40
CA LEU A 115 0.17 14.56 2.31
C LEU A 115 0.79 14.22 3.68
N ILE A 116 1.46 15.20 4.28
CA ILE A 116 2.02 15.08 5.62
C ILE A 116 0.85 15.04 6.63
N PRO A 117 0.84 14.10 7.59
CA PRO A 117 -0.21 14.03 8.59
C PRO A 117 -0.31 15.33 9.41
N SER A 118 -1.53 15.84 9.52
CA SER A 118 -1.88 16.93 10.45
C SER A 118 -2.33 16.36 11.79
N GLU A 119 -2.18 17.13 12.87
CA GLU A 119 -2.80 16.81 14.15
C GLU A 119 -4.32 17.02 14.10
N THR A 120 -4.77 18.00 13.31
CA THR A 120 -6.19 18.30 13.09
C THR A 120 -6.71 17.46 11.93
N MET A 121 -7.78 16.72 12.19
CA MET A 121 -8.49 15.96 11.17
C MET A 121 -9.21 16.91 10.20
N SER A 122 -9.15 16.57 8.92
CA SER A 122 -9.86 17.25 7.83
C SER A 122 -10.25 16.23 6.77
N GLN A 123 -11.19 16.59 5.89
CA GLN A 123 -11.55 15.74 4.75
C GLN A 123 -10.33 15.37 3.91
N GLU A 124 -9.44 16.34 3.65
CA GLU A 124 -8.20 16.14 2.90
C GLU A 124 -7.29 15.09 3.57
N GLN A 125 -7.21 15.09 4.90
CA GLN A 125 -6.42 14.09 5.65
C GLN A 125 -7.05 12.70 5.58
N LEU A 126 -8.38 12.61 5.63
CA LEU A 126 -9.08 11.34 5.50
C LEU A 126 -8.95 10.77 4.08
N GLU A 127 -9.10 11.62 3.05
CA GLU A 127 -8.90 11.23 1.66
C GLU A 127 -7.44 10.89 1.34
N ASN A 128 -6.48 11.43 2.09
CA ASN A 128 -5.08 11.04 1.98
C ASN A 128 -4.78 9.64 2.54
N ILE A 129 -5.65 8.99 3.31
CA ILE A 129 -5.41 7.62 3.80
C ILE A 129 -5.39 6.65 2.62
N ASP A 130 -4.36 5.82 2.49
CA ASP A 130 -4.31 4.77 1.47
C ASP A 130 -4.84 3.45 2.04
N CYS A 131 -6.13 3.18 1.89
CA CYS A 131 -6.74 1.94 2.40
C CYS A 131 -6.18 0.70 1.69
N LEU A 132 -5.90 0.81 0.39
CA LEU A 132 -5.56 -0.32 -0.48
C LEU A 132 -4.15 -0.87 -0.19
N ILE A 133 -3.24 -0.05 0.35
CA ILE A 133 -1.89 -0.50 0.71
C ILE A 133 -1.88 -1.72 1.65
N CYS A 134 -2.87 -1.79 2.55
CA CYS A 134 -3.05 -2.88 3.50
C CYS A 134 -4.08 -3.90 3.03
N HIS A 135 -5.18 -3.42 2.43
CA HIS A 135 -6.38 -4.23 2.24
C HIS A 135 -6.54 -4.87 0.86
N ALA A 136 -5.75 -4.44 -0.14
CA ALA A 136 -5.86 -4.97 -1.50
C ALA A 136 -4.64 -5.81 -1.89
N SER A 137 -4.91 -7.08 -2.17
CA SER A 137 -3.89 -7.97 -2.73
C SER A 137 -3.53 -7.54 -4.15
N GLY A 138 -2.22 -7.48 -4.45
CA GLY A 138 -1.73 -7.01 -5.76
C GLY A 138 -1.74 -5.48 -5.96
N TYR A 139 -2.24 -4.70 -5.00
CA TYR A 139 -2.13 -3.24 -5.04
C TYR A 139 -0.66 -2.81 -5.07
N ARG A 140 -0.34 -1.89 -5.97
CA ARG A 140 0.97 -1.26 -6.09
C ARG A 140 0.75 0.22 -6.40
N ARG A 141 1.63 1.05 -5.87
CA ARG A 141 1.65 2.49 -6.12
C ARG A 141 3.05 2.95 -6.45
N ASP A 142 3.14 4.08 -7.15
CA ASP A 142 4.39 4.75 -7.46
C ASP A 142 4.22 6.27 -7.30
N LEU A 143 5.33 7.00 -7.39
CA LEU A 143 5.36 8.45 -7.25
C LEU A 143 5.05 9.13 -8.58
N TYR A 144 4.05 9.98 -8.61
CA TYR A 144 3.68 10.77 -9.78
C TYR A 144 3.65 12.26 -9.47
N SER A 145 3.89 13.08 -10.49
CA SER A 145 3.67 14.52 -10.43
C SER A 145 2.26 14.84 -10.90
N ASN A 146 1.57 15.69 -10.16
CA ASN A 146 0.32 16.31 -10.55
C ASN A 146 0.57 17.51 -11.48
N PRO A 147 -0.47 17.99 -12.19
CA PRO A 147 -0.35 19.14 -13.10
C PRO A 147 0.11 20.44 -12.42
N ASP A 148 -0.17 20.59 -11.13
CA ASP A 148 0.25 21.73 -10.30
C ASP A 148 1.68 21.59 -9.77
N GLY A 149 2.38 20.51 -10.11
CA GLY A 149 3.74 20.21 -9.66
C GLY A 149 3.82 19.54 -8.28
N SER A 150 2.69 19.34 -7.59
CA SER A 150 2.66 18.52 -6.37
C SER A 150 2.98 17.05 -6.69
N LEU A 151 3.47 16.33 -5.68
CA LEU A 151 3.80 14.91 -5.80
C LEU A 151 2.80 14.08 -5.01
N GLU A 152 2.47 12.90 -5.53
CA GLU A 152 1.48 12.00 -4.94
C GLU A 152 1.84 10.53 -5.19
N TRP A 153 1.56 9.67 -4.21
CA TRP A 153 1.59 8.23 -4.38
C TRP A 153 0.29 7.78 -5.05
N LYS A 154 0.36 7.38 -6.32
CA LYS A 154 -0.82 6.90 -7.04
C LYS A 154 -0.74 5.41 -7.30
N PRO A 155 -1.87 4.68 -7.28
CA PRO A 155 -1.92 3.30 -7.74
C PRO A 155 -1.31 3.22 -9.15
N ILE A 156 -0.49 2.22 -9.46
CA ILE A 156 0.13 2.13 -10.81
C ILE A 156 -0.91 1.98 -11.94
N LEU A 157 -2.13 1.59 -11.58
CA LEU A 157 -3.29 1.46 -12.46
C LEU A 157 -4.14 2.74 -12.52
N TRP A 158 -3.68 3.88 -12.00
CA TRP A 158 -4.50 5.10 -11.93
C TRP A 158 -4.98 5.63 -13.28
N MET A 159 -4.30 5.29 -14.38
CA MET A 159 -4.72 5.59 -15.77
C MET A 159 -5.53 4.45 -16.42
N ASN A 160 -5.78 3.36 -15.71
CA ASN A 160 -6.56 2.20 -16.15
C ASN A 160 -7.68 1.93 -15.14
N GLN A 161 -8.84 2.58 -15.36
CA GLN A 161 -9.97 2.54 -14.44
C GLN A 161 -10.45 1.10 -14.19
N GLU A 162 -10.61 0.28 -15.23
CA GLU A 162 -11.06 -1.11 -15.10
C GLU A 162 -10.10 -1.93 -14.20
N GLY A 163 -8.80 -1.76 -14.40
CA GLY A 163 -7.79 -2.40 -13.57
C GLY A 163 -7.81 -1.90 -12.12
N LEU A 164 -7.98 -0.59 -11.93
CA LEU A 164 -8.06 0.02 -10.61
C LEU A 164 -9.31 -0.45 -9.85
N ASP A 165 -10.47 -0.46 -10.50
CA ASP A 165 -11.73 -0.95 -9.96
C ASP A 165 -11.61 -2.42 -9.56
N SER A 166 -10.99 -3.24 -10.40
CA SER A 166 -10.73 -4.65 -10.10
C SER A 166 -9.89 -4.84 -8.83
N VAL A 167 -8.87 -4.01 -8.60
CA VAL A 167 -8.05 -4.08 -7.38
C VAL A 167 -8.81 -3.54 -6.17
N ALA A 168 -9.52 -2.42 -6.31
CA ALA A 168 -10.27 -1.78 -5.24
C ALA A 168 -11.48 -2.60 -4.77
N LYS A 169 -12.07 -3.43 -5.64
CA LYS A 169 -13.17 -4.34 -5.29
C LYS A 169 -12.71 -5.60 -4.55
N ARG A 170 -11.41 -5.92 -4.61
CA ARG A 170 -10.78 -7.12 -4.01
C ARG A 170 -10.21 -6.84 -2.62
N ILE A 171 -11.06 -6.34 -1.73
CA ILE A 171 -10.69 -6.06 -0.35
C ILE A 171 -10.62 -7.35 0.46
N SER A 172 -9.56 -7.48 1.24
CA SER A 172 -9.26 -8.63 2.08
C SER A 172 -8.65 -8.18 3.41
N MET A 173 -8.63 -9.09 4.38
CA MET A 173 -7.83 -8.89 5.58
C MET A 173 -6.34 -8.84 5.21
N PRO A 174 -5.55 -7.91 5.78
CA PRO A 174 -4.14 -7.81 5.48
C PRO A 174 -3.41 -9.12 5.82
N THR A 175 -2.53 -9.55 4.92
CA THR A 175 -1.62 -10.68 5.16
C THR A 175 -0.26 -10.17 5.62
N ARG A 176 0.62 -11.07 6.10
CA ARG A 176 2.02 -10.72 6.40
C ARG A 176 2.71 -10.02 5.23
N ALA A 177 2.42 -10.42 3.99
CA ALA A 177 3.00 -9.82 2.80
C ALA A 177 2.59 -8.34 2.63
N ASN A 178 1.40 -7.93 3.07
CA ASN A 178 0.99 -6.52 3.04
C ASN A 178 1.82 -5.70 4.02
N CYS A 179 2.02 -6.19 5.24
CA CYS A 179 2.81 -5.51 6.27
C CYS A 179 4.30 -5.41 5.88
N LEU A 180 4.88 -6.50 5.38
CA LEU A 180 6.32 -6.61 5.12
C LEU A 180 6.81 -5.72 3.97
N ARG A 181 5.91 -5.25 3.09
CA ARG A 181 6.21 -4.22 2.07
C ARG A 181 6.90 -3.00 2.63
N CYS A 182 6.47 -2.56 3.80
CA CYS A 182 7.03 -1.41 4.48
C CYS A 182 8.00 -1.83 5.59
N HIS A 183 7.65 -2.86 6.35
CA HIS A 183 8.43 -3.25 7.53
C HIS A 183 9.75 -3.95 7.17
N SER A 184 9.73 -4.87 6.20
CA SER A 184 10.97 -5.51 5.71
C SER A 184 11.69 -4.64 4.68
N GLY A 185 10.96 -3.89 3.84
CA GLY A 185 11.55 -2.98 2.85
C GLY A 185 12.19 -1.71 3.42
N SER A 186 12.09 -1.48 4.73
CA SER A 186 12.58 -0.25 5.36
C SER A 186 14.10 -0.11 5.23
N GLY A 187 14.56 1.06 4.74
CA GLY A 187 15.98 1.33 4.55
C GLY A 187 16.60 0.79 3.26
N GLY A 188 15.80 0.19 2.35
CA GLY A 188 16.27 -0.24 1.03
C GLY A 188 16.10 -1.72 0.73
N GLY A 189 15.70 -2.53 1.71
CA GLY A 189 15.43 -3.95 1.52
C GLY A 189 15.49 -4.75 2.82
N PRO A 190 15.27 -6.08 2.75
CA PRO A 190 15.34 -6.98 3.90
C PRO A 190 16.68 -6.86 4.63
N ASN A 191 16.66 -6.90 5.96
CA ASN A 191 17.85 -6.84 6.83
C ASN A 191 18.69 -5.55 6.76
N PHE A 192 18.20 -4.47 6.11
CA PHE A 192 18.87 -3.17 6.17
C PHE A 192 18.66 -2.50 7.54
N LYS A 193 17.41 -2.36 7.98
CA LYS A 193 17.07 -1.68 9.24
C LYS A 193 16.63 -2.63 10.36
N ARG A 194 15.93 -3.72 10.02
CA ARG A 194 15.41 -4.72 10.95
C ARG A 194 15.97 -6.08 10.55
N GLY A 195 16.79 -6.68 11.41
CA GLY A 195 17.43 -7.98 11.15
C GLY A 195 16.55 -9.19 11.47
N ASP A 196 15.32 -8.95 11.96
CA ASP A 196 14.35 -9.95 12.41
C ASP A 196 13.09 -10.00 11.53
N LEU A 197 13.03 -9.18 10.46
CA LEU A 197 11.86 -9.08 9.57
C LEU A 197 12.24 -9.27 8.09
N GLU A 198 11.83 -10.40 7.54
CA GLU A 198 11.99 -10.75 6.12
C GLU A 198 10.70 -11.31 5.52
N TYR A 199 10.63 -11.26 4.19
CA TYR A 199 9.62 -12.04 3.46
C TYR A 199 9.86 -13.53 3.71
N ALA A 200 8.78 -14.28 3.89
CA ALA A 200 8.82 -15.73 4.00
C ALA A 200 9.09 -16.39 2.64
#